data_AF-A0A445CW55-F1
#
_entry.id   AF-A0A445CW55-F1
#
_cell.length_a   1.000
_cell.length_b   1.000
_cell.length_c   1.000
_cell.angle_alpha   90.00
_cell.angle_beta   90.00
_cell.angle_gamma   90.00
#
_symmetry.space_group_name_H-M   'P 1'
#
loop_
_entity.id
_entity.type
_entity.pdbx_description
1 polymer ?
#
loop_
_entity_poly.entity_id
_entity_poly.type
_entity_poly.pdbx_seq_one_letter_code
_entity_poly.pdbx_strand_id
1 'polypeptide(L)'
;MQVKGVVSDDVTIVCVLSACTDLGALELGKWLESYVERKKIPKSVELCNALIDMFAKCGDVDKALELFRQMSFRTIVSWTSVIVGLAMHGRGLEAVSLFDMMIEQRVAPDDVAFIGVLSACSHSGLVNKGHYYFNSMEKNFSIVPKIEHYGCMVDLLSRAGLVKEALEFVQKMPINPNQIIWRSIITACHARGEFKLGESISKKLIRSEPMQESNYVLLSNIYAKLLRWEKKTKVREMMDLKGMKKIPGSTMIELNNEMYEFVAGDKSHNQSKQIYEMMDEMGREIKRAGYVPTTSQVLLDIDEEDKEDALYRHSEKIAIAFSLLNTPPGTPIRLVKNLRVCEDCHSATKFISKVYNREIVVRDRNRFHHFKNGVCSCKDFW
;
A
#
# COMPACT_ATOMS: atom_id res chain seq x y z
N MET A 1 -16.39 -3.17 -30.49
CA MET A 1 -17.72 -2.50 -30.45
C MET A 1 -17.72 -1.22 -31.27
N GLN A 2 -16.83 -0.26 -31.00
CA GLN A 2 -16.80 1.04 -31.70
C GLN A 2 -16.61 0.94 -33.22
N VAL A 3 -15.70 0.10 -33.70
CA VAL A 3 -15.49 -0.14 -35.16
C VAL A 3 -16.76 -0.63 -35.86
N LYS A 4 -17.64 -1.33 -35.13
CA LYS A 4 -18.93 -1.84 -35.65
C LYS A 4 -20.10 -0.87 -35.38
N GLY A 5 -19.85 0.34 -34.89
CA GLY A 5 -20.87 1.34 -34.59
C GLY A 5 -21.78 1.01 -33.40
N VAL A 6 -21.43 0.02 -32.58
CA VAL A 6 -22.23 -0.38 -31.41
C VAL A 6 -22.01 0.63 -30.29
N VAL A 7 -23.10 1.26 -29.83
CA VAL A 7 -23.09 2.18 -28.69
C VAL A 7 -22.99 1.36 -27.40
N SER A 8 -21.98 1.66 -26.59
CA SER A 8 -21.79 1.07 -25.27
C SER A 8 -22.81 1.62 -24.27
N ASP A 9 -23.40 0.76 -23.47
CA ASP A 9 -24.23 1.11 -22.31
C ASP A 9 -23.40 1.26 -21.03
N ASP A 10 -24.05 1.61 -19.93
CA ASP A 10 -23.41 1.81 -18.63
C ASP A 10 -22.78 0.52 -18.08
N VAL A 11 -23.43 -0.63 -18.24
CA VAL A 11 -22.91 -1.94 -17.84
C VAL A 11 -21.59 -2.25 -18.54
N THR A 12 -21.51 -2.01 -19.86
CA THR A 12 -20.28 -2.19 -20.61
C THR A 12 -19.16 -1.32 -20.03
N ILE A 13 -19.44 -0.06 -19.69
CA ILE A 13 -18.44 0.84 -19.12
C ILE A 13 -17.99 0.38 -17.73
N VAL A 14 -18.91 -0.08 -16.88
CA VAL A 14 -18.59 -0.63 -15.56
C VAL A 14 -17.61 -1.80 -15.68
N CYS A 15 -17.82 -2.72 -16.63
CA CYS A 15 -16.91 -3.84 -16.86
C CYS A 15 -15.50 -3.37 -17.27
N VAL A 16 -15.41 -2.39 -18.18
CA VAL A 16 -14.10 -1.86 -18.61
C VAL A 16 -13.42 -1.09 -17.48
N LEU A 17 -14.16 -0.34 -16.67
CA LEU A 17 -13.64 0.35 -15.49
C LEU A 17 -13.07 -0.65 -14.48
N SER A 18 -13.78 -1.76 -14.21
CA SER A 18 -13.25 -2.82 -13.34
C SER A 18 -11.91 -3.37 -13.85
N ALA A 19 -11.78 -3.61 -15.15
CA ALA A 19 -10.51 -4.04 -15.73
C ALA A 19 -9.41 -2.97 -15.57
N CYS A 20 -9.75 -1.68 -15.71
CA CYS A 20 -8.80 -0.58 -15.46
C CYS A 20 -8.37 -0.54 -14.00
N THR A 21 -9.31 -0.72 -13.06
CA THR A 21 -9.06 -0.79 -11.62
C THR A 21 -8.06 -1.91 -11.28
N ASP A 22 -8.29 -3.10 -11.82
CA ASP A 22 -7.45 -4.27 -11.56
C ASP A 22 -6.04 -4.10 -12.15
N LEU A 23 -5.94 -3.45 -13.31
CA LEU A 23 -4.66 -3.12 -13.95
C LEU A 23 -3.97 -1.89 -13.34
N GLY A 24 -4.68 -1.06 -12.57
CA GLY A 24 -4.18 0.24 -12.13
C GLY A 24 -4.05 1.28 -13.24
N ALA A 25 -4.78 1.11 -14.35
CA ALA A 25 -4.65 1.90 -15.58
C ALA A 25 -5.39 3.25 -15.49
N LEU A 26 -4.79 4.20 -14.77
CA LEU A 26 -5.40 5.51 -14.49
C LEU A 26 -5.74 6.31 -15.76
N GLU A 27 -4.83 6.34 -16.74
CA GLU A 27 -5.01 7.15 -17.95
C GLU A 27 -6.12 6.59 -18.84
N LEU A 28 -6.24 5.26 -18.93
CA LEU A 28 -7.37 4.61 -19.60
C LEU A 28 -8.69 4.90 -18.85
N GLY A 29 -8.66 4.91 -17.52
CA GLY A 29 -9.77 5.32 -16.67
C GLY A 29 -10.26 6.75 -16.93
N LYS A 30 -9.34 7.72 -17.00
CA LYS A 30 -9.65 9.12 -17.36
C LYS A 30 -10.24 9.23 -18.77
N TRP A 31 -9.69 8.47 -19.71
CA TRP A 31 -10.21 8.43 -21.07
C TRP A 31 -11.64 7.88 -21.10
N LEU A 32 -11.95 6.84 -20.31
CA LEU A 32 -13.29 6.27 -20.18
C LEU A 32 -14.27 7.25 -19.56
N GLU A 33 -13.89 7.98 -18.51
CA GLU A 33 -14.72 9.05 -17.94
C GLU A 33 -15.05 10.11 -19.01
N SER A 34 -14.04 10.58 -19.73
CA SER A 34 -14.22 11.54 -20.82
C SER A 34 -15.10 10.98 -21.95
N TYR A 35 -15.01 9.68 -22.22
CA TYR A 35 -15.83 8.99 -23.21
C TYR A 35 -17.30 8.92 -22.77
N VAL A 36 -17.58 8.59 -21.51
CA VAL A 36 -18.92 8.60 -20.90
C VAL A 36 -19.58 9.97 -21.09
N GLU A 37 -18.82 11.04 -20.83
CA GLU A 37 -19.31 12.41 -20.95
C GLU A 37 -19.57 12.81 -22.40
N ARG A 38 -18.63 12.56 -23.32
CA ARG A 38 -18.79 12.87 -24.75
C ARG A 38 -19.96 12.11 -25.38
N LYS A 39 -20.17 10.87 -24.98
CA LYS A 39 -21.28 10.03 -25.48
C LYS A 39 -22.59 10.26 -24.72
N LYS A 40 -22.59 11.12 -23.70
CA LYS A 40 -23.74 11.41 -22.84
C LYS A 40 -24.37 10.12 -22.29
N ILE A 41 -23.53 9.15 -21.92
CA ILE A 41 -24.00 7.92 -21.29
C ILE A 41 -24.54 8.30 -19.91
N PRO A 42 -25.79 7.95 -19.57
CA PRO A 42 -26.35 8.24 -18.26
C PRO A 42 -25.46 7.67 -17.15
N LYS A 43 -25.04 8.53 -16.21
CA LYS A 43 -24.26 8.12 -15.05
C LYS A 43 -25.19 7.51 -14.00
N SER A 44 -25.47 6.21 -14.13
CA SER A 44 -26.16 5.43 -13.09
C SER A 44 -25.35 5.42 -11.78
N VAL A 45 -25.99 5.08 -10.66
CA VAL A 45 -25.31 5.01 -9.36
C VAL A 45 -24.17 3.99 -9.41
N GLU A 46 -24.40 2.89 -10.11
CA GLU A 46 -23.44 1.82 -10.35
C GLU A 46 -22.23 2.31 -11.15
N LEU A 47 -22.46 3.06 -12.24
CA LEU A 47 -21.39 3.65 -13.04
C LEU A 47 -20.59 4.69 -12.24
N CYS A 48 -21.26 5.54 -11.45
CA CYS A 48 -20.58 6.48 -10.56
C CYS A 48 -19.71 5.75 -9.53
N ASN A 49 -20.23 4.69 -8.88
CA ASN A 49 -19.47 3.90 -7.91
C ASN A 49 -18.27 3.22 -8.56
N ALA A 50 -18.40 2.70 -9.79
CA ALA A 50 -17.30 2.12 -10.55
C ALA A 50 -16.22 3.16 -10.90
N LEU A 51 -16.61 4.38 -11.28
CA LEU A 51 -15.67 5.48 -11.51
C LEU A 51 -14.94 5.87 -10.22
N ILE A 52 -15.66 6.02 -9.10
CA ILE A 52 -15.07 6.33 -7.78
C ILE A 52 -14.05 5.26 -7.38
N ASP A 53 -14.42 3.98 -7.48
CA ASP A 53 -13.54 2.86 -7.14
C ASP A 53 -12.29 2.82 -8.03
N MET A 54 -12.46 3.03 -9.34
CA MET A 54 -11.37 3.08 -10.31
C MET A 54 -10.40 4.22 -10.00
N PHE A 55 -10.89 5.45 -9.85
CA PHE A 55 -10.03 6.60 -9.55
C PHE A 55 -9.29 6.43 -8.23
N ALA A 56 -9.97 5.97 -7.18
CA ALA A 56 -9.33 5.70 -5.89
C ALA A 56 -8.23 4.63 -6.02
N LYS A 57 -8.54 3.45 -6.57
CA LYS A 57 -7.56 2.34 -6.67
C LYS A 57 -6.48 2.54 -7.73
N CYS A 58 -6.65 3.49 -8.65
CA CYS A 58 -5.64 3.89 -9.64
C CYS A 58 -4.81 5.11 -9.20
N GLY A 59 -5.00 5.63 -7.99
CA GLY A 59 -4.11 6.62 -7.39
C GLY A 59 -4.59 8.07 -7.44
N ASP A 60 -5.82 8.34 -7.88
CA ASP A 60 -6.43 9.69 -7.93
C ASP A 60 -7.67 9.78 -7.03
N VAL A 61 -7.44 9.75 -5.72
CA VAL A 61 -8.51 9.79 -4.71
C VAL A 61 -9.25 11.14 -4.68
N ASP A 62 -8.60 12.23 -5.12
CA ASP A 62 -9.24 13.54 -5.20
C ASP A 62 -10.34 13.54 -6.25
N LYS A 63 -10.09 12.94 -7.42
CA LYS A 63 -11.12 12.77 -8.44
C LYS A 63 -12.26 11.86 -7.98
N ALA A 64 -11.94 10.78 -7.26
CA ALA A 64 -12.94 9.91 -6.65
C ALA A 64 -13.86 10.68 -5.67
N LEU A 65 -13.28 11.56 -4.85
CA LEU A 65 -14.02 12.39 -3.91
C LEU A 65 -14.86 13.47 -4.61
N GLU A 66 -14.36 14.05 -5.69
CA GLU A 66 -15.11 14.99 -6.55
C GLU A 66 -16.37 14.33 -7.13
N LEU A 67 -16.21 13.14 -7.74
CA LEU A 67 -17.32 12.37 -8.29
C LEU A 67 -18.36 12.03 -7.24
N PHE A 68 -17.93 11.55 -6.07
CA PHE A 68 -18.81 11.29 -4.93
C PHE A 68 -19.63 12.52 -4.52
N ARG A 69 -19.00 13.71 -4.50
CA ARG A 69 -19.67 14.97 -4.15
C ARG A 69 -20.67 15.44 -5.23
N GLN A 70 -20.44 15.10 -6.49
CA GLN A 70 -21.34 15.42 -7.61
C GLN A 70 -22.58 14.51 -7.68
N MET A 71 -22.57 13.34 -7.03
CA MET A 71 -23.73 12.44 -7.02
C MET A 71 -24.94 13.08 -6.33
N SER A 72 -26.09 13.06 -7.01
CA SER A 72 -27.38 13.51 -6.46
C SER A 72 -27.99 12.48 -5.50
N PHE A 73 -27.77 11.19 -5.76
CA PHE A 73 -28.19 10.08 -4.92
C PHE A 73 -27.00 9.19 -4.61
N ARG A 74 -26.82 8.83 -3.34
CA ARG A 74 -25.70 8.02 -2.83
C ARG A 74 -26.23 6.81 -2.10
N THR A 75 -25.68 5.66 -2.39
CA THR A 75 -25.97 4.42 -1.66
C THR A 75 -24.87 4.15 -0.64
N ILE A 76 -25.07 3.16 0.24
CA ILE A 76 -24.02 2.68 1.14
C ILE A 76 -22.72 2.36 0.37
N VAL A 77 -22.85 1.77 -0.82
CA VAL A 77 -21.70 1.48 -1.71
C VAL A 77 -20.95 2.75 -2.11
N SER A 78 -21.65 3.84 -2.44
CA SER A 78 -21.01 5.12 -2.78
C SER A 78 -20.17 5.66 -1.62
N TRP A 79 -20.69 5.57 -0.39
CA TRP A 79 -19.98 5.99 0.82
C TRP A 79 -18.79 5.08 1.13
N THR A 80 -18.98 3.76 1.08
CA THR A 80 -17.91 2.82 1.41
C THR A 80 -16.76 2.88 0.40
N SER A 81 -17.05 3.01 -0.90
CA SER A 81 -16.03 3.17 -1.94
C SER A 81 -15.10 4.36 -1.67
N VAL A 82 -15.65 5.53 -1.34
CA VAL A 82 -14.82 6.72 -1.08
C VAL A 82 -14.10 6.65 0.27
N ILE A 83 -14.72 6.09 1.31
CA ILE A 83 -14.09 5.91 2.64
C ILE A 83 -12.89 4.95 2.53
N VAL A 84 -13.05 3.81 1.85
CA VAL A 84 -11.97 2.85 1.60
C VAL A 84 -10.88 3.49 0.74
N GLY A 85 -11.25 4.24 -0.30
CA GLY A 85 -10.29 4.99 -1.13
C GLY A 85 -9.44 5.96 -0.30
N LEU A 86 -10.06 6.77 0.55
CA LEU A 86 -9.34 7.69 1.44
C LEU A 86 -8.44 6.94 2.44
N ALA A 87 -8.89 5.81 2.98
CA ALA A 87 -8.10 4.94 3.86
C ALA A 87 -6.83 4.43 3.16
N MET A 88 -6.96 3.95 1.91
CA MET A 88 -5.84 3.49 1.10
C MET A 88 -4.84 4.61 0.80
N HIS A 89 -5.24 5.88 0.84
CA HIS A 89 -4.38 7.02 0.53
C HIS A 89 -3.77 7.70 1.77
N GLY A 90 -4.01 7.17 2.97
CA GLY A 90 -3.55 7.76 4.22
C GLY A 90 -4.35 8.99 4.68
N ARG A 91 -5.53 9.23 4.11
CA ARG A 91 -6.42 10.36 4.44
C ARG A 91 -7.45 9.96 5.49
N GLY A 92 -7.02 9.30 6.57
CA GLY A 92 -7.94 8.65 7.50
C GLY A 92 -8.83 9.60 8.29
N LEU A 93 -8.39 10.84 8.57
CA LEU A 93 -9.26 11.84 9.20
C LEU A 93 -10.45 12.20 8.30
N GLU A 94 -10.23 12.37 6.99
CA GLU A 94 -11.30 12.66 6.03
C GLU A 94 -12.21 11.45 5.85
N ALA A 95 -11.64 10.25 5.79
CA ALA A 95 -12.41 9.00 5.74
C ALA A 95 -13.35 8.86 6.95
N VAL A 96 -12.84 9.18 8.15
CA VAL A 96 -13.64 9.21 9.37
C VAL A 96 -14.74 10.28 9.28
N SER A 97 -14.42 11.50 8.85
CA SER A 97 -15.43 12.55 8.70
C SER A 97 -16.54 12.17 7.70
N LEU A 98 -16.20 11.47 6.61
CA LEU A 98 -17.21 10.94 5.69
C LEU A 98 -18.07 9.84 6.32
N PHE A 99 -17.47 8.96 7.13
CA PHE A 99 -18.21 7.91 7.84
C PHE A 99 -19.18 8.52 8.86
N ASP A 100 -18.76 9.53 9.63
CA ASP A 100 -19.62 10.24 10.58
C ASP A 100 -20.77 10.95 9.83
N MET A 101 -20.48 11.62 8.72
CA MET A 101 -21.50 12.27 7.88
C MET A 101 -22.49 11.27 7.27
N MET A 102 -22.04 10.06 6.90
CA MET A 102 -22.92 8.98 6.43
C MET A 102 -23.98 8.63 7.49
N ILE A 103 -23.55 8.50 8.75
CA ILE A 103 -24.43 8.22 9.89
C ILE A 103 -25.39 9.40 10.14
N GLU A 104 -24.89 10.63 10.10
CA GLU A 104 -25.71 11.85 10.27
C GLU A 104 -26.81 11.95 9.19
N GLN A 105 -26.50 11.52 7.97
CA GLN A 105 -27.47 11.44 6.86
C GLN A 105 -28.38 10.20 6.92
N ARG A 106 -28.37 9.47 8.05
CA ARG A 106 -29.20 8.29 8.31
C ARG A 106 -28.97 7.14 7.33
N VAL A 107 -27.78 7.07 6.73
CA VAL A 107 -27.35 5.90 5.95
C VAL A 107 -26.72 4.91 6.93
N ALA A 108 -27.39 3.78 7.15
CA ALA A 108 -26.93 2.78 8.11
C ALA A 108 -25.61 2.14 7.61
N PRO A 109 -24.52 2.17 8.41
CA PRO A 109 -23.29 1.45 8.08
C PRO A 109 -23.53 -0.06 8.05
N ASP A 110 -22.84 -0.75 7.16
CA ASP A 110 -22.75 -2.21 7.12
C ASP A 110 -21.34 -2.69 7.53
N ASP A 111 -21.10 -4.00 7.48
CA ASP A 111 -19.78 -4.61 7.76
C ASP A 111 -18.67 -3.96 6.92
N VAL A 112 -18.94 -3.67 5.64
CA VAL A 112 -17.94 -3.14 4.70
C VAL A 112 -17.57 -1.69 5.06
N ALA A 113 -18.55 -0.89 5.46
CA ALA A 113 -18.34 0.47 5.93
C ALA A 113 -17.44 0.50 7.17
N PHE A 114 -17.66 -0.44 8.11
CA PHE A 114 -16.82 -0.56 9.30
C PHE A 114 -15.39 -1.02 8.97
N ILE A 115 -15.21 -1.96 8.03
CA ILE A 115 -13.87 -2.29 7.53
C ILE A 115 -13.18 -1.03 6.96
N GLY A 116 -13.90 -0.21 6.19
CA GLY A 116 -13.39 1.04 5.64
C GLY A 116 -12.90 2.02 6.71
N VAL A 117 -13.72 2.34 7.71
CA VAL A 117 -13.35 3.31 8.76
C VAL A 117 -12.27 2.77 9.70
N LEU A 118 -12.26 1.46 10.00
CA LEU A 118 -11.21 0.83 10.80
C LEU A 118 -9.89 0.79 10.04
N SER A 119 -9.91 0.53 8.73
CA SER A 119 -8.72 0.62 7.87
C SER A 119 -8.19 2.04 7.80
N ALA A 120 -9.07 3.05 7.73
CA ALA A 120 -8.69 4.46 7.79
C ALA A 120 -7.98 4.80 9.11
N CYS A 121 -8.51 4.30 10.23
CA CYS A 121 -7.89 4.45 11.53
C CYS A 121 -6.52 3.77 11.55
N SER A 122 -6.43 2.53 11.05
CA SER A 122 -5.17 1.76 10.95
C SER A 122 -4.11 2.51 10.14
N HIS A 123 -4.43 3.01 8.96
CA HIS A 123 -3.44 3.67 8.10
C HIS A 123 -3.05 5.09 8.53
N SER A 124 -3.73 5.65 9.53
CA SER A 124 -3.50 7.00 10.05
C SER A 124 -3.20 7.05 11.54
N GLY A 125 -3.05 5.90 12.19
CA GLY A 125 -2.71 5.80 13.62
C GLY A 125 -3.77 6.32 14.58
N LEU A 126 -5.05 6.32 14.18
CA LEU A 126 -6.14 6.85 14.99
C LEU A 126 -6.64 5.80 16.00
N VAL A 127 -5.78 5.37 16.92
CA VAL A 127 -6.02 4.25 17.86
C VAL A 127 -7.34 4.42 18.63
N ASN A 128 -7.55 5.59 19.24
CA ASN A 128 -8.75 5.87 20.03
C ASN A 128 -10.03 5.81 19.19
N LYS A 129 -9.99 6.32 17.95
CA LYS A 129 -11.13 6.26 17.03
C LYS A 129 -11.38 4.82 16.56
N GLY A 130 -10.33 4.04 16.30
CA GLY A 130 -10.45 2.64 15.96
C GLY A 130 -11.20 1.85 17.03
N HIS A 131 -10.79 1.99 18.30
CA HIS A 131 -11.51 1.39 19.43
C HIS A 131 -12.95 1.87 19.55
N TYR A 132 -13.20 3.18 19.36
CA TYR A 132 -14.55 3.72 19.39
C TYR A 132 -15.45 3.09 18.32
N TYR A 133 -15.03 3.08 17.05
CA TYR A 133 -15.84 2.53 15.97
C TYR A 133 -16.02 1.03 16.12
N PHE A 134 -14.98 0.28 16.48
CA PHE A 134 -15.07 -1.16 16.70
C PHE A 134 -16.12 -1.51 17.78
N ASN A 135 -16.11 -0.79 18.91
CA ASN A 135 -17.11 -1.00 19.97
C ASN A 135 -18.51 -0.54 19.57
N SER A 136 -18.62 0.48 18.71
CA SER A 136 -19.91 0.99 18.25
C SER A 136 -20.65 -0.01 17.35
N MET A 137 -19.93 -0.92 16.67
CA MET A 137 -20.52 -1.95 15.80
C MET A 137 -21.61 -2.73 16.53
N GLU A 138 -21.30 -3.33 17.68
CA GLU A 138 -22.27 -4.08 18.47
C GLU A 138 -23.22 -3.15 19.22
N LYS A 139 -22.69 -2.13 19.89
CA LYS A 139 -23.46 -1.28 20.82
C LYS A 139 -24.52 -0.41 20.14
N ASN A 140 -24.20 0.13 18.96
CA ASN A 140 -25.01 1.15 18.31
C ASN A 140 -25.65 0.63 17.02
N PHE A 141 -25.04 -0.36 16.35
CA PHE A 141 -25.49 -0.84 15.04
C PHE A 141 -25.87 -2.33 15.01
N SER A 142 -25.70 -3.05 16.12
CA SER A 142 -25.98 -4.50 16.22
C SER A 142 -25.24 -5.34 15.17
N ILE A 143 -24.05 -4.91 14.76
CA ILE A 143 -23.18 -5.62 13.82
C ILE A 143 -22.16 -6.42 14.63
N VAL A 144 -22.15 -7.74 14.43
CA VAL A 144 -21.19 -8.65 15.06
C VAL A 144 -19.85 -8.57 14.33
N PRO A 145 -18.73 -8.21 15.00
CA PRO A 145 -17.43 -8.13 14.35
C PRO A 145 -16.97 -9.45 13.74
N LYS A 146 -16.64 -9.40 12.45
CA LYS A 146 -16.02 -10.49 11.67
C LYS A 146 -14.49 -10.44 11.69
N ILE A 147 -13.83 -11.48 11.19
CA ILE A 147 -12.37 -11.65 11.19
C ILE A 147 -11.63 -10.47 10.54
N GLU A 148 -12.23 -9.84 9.54
CA GLU A 148 -11.70 -8.66 8.85
C GLU A 148 -11.63 -7.45 9.78
N HIS A 149 -12.65 -7.21 10.61
CA HIS A 149 -12.69 -6.12 11.58
C HIS A 149 -11.63 -6.29 12.66
N TYR A 150 -11.48 -7.51 13.20
CA TYR A 150 -10.40 -7.85 14.12
C TYR A 150 -9.03 -7.68 13.45
N GLY A 151 -8.92 -8.06 12.17
CA GLY A 151 -7.74 -7.82 11.34
C GLY A 151 -7.33 -6.35 11.30
N CYS A 152 -8.28 -5.45 11.02
CA CYS A 152 -8.02 -4.00 11.02
C CYS A 152 -7.58 -3.47 12.39
N MET A 153 -8.18 -3.95 13.48
CA MET A 153 -7.80 -3.53 14.83
C MET A 153 -6.40 -4.02 15.22
N VAL A 154 -6.06 -5.27 14.90
CA VAL A 154 -4.72 -5.79 15.17
C VAL A 154 -3.69 -5.09 14.30
N ASP A 155 -3.98 -4.81 13.03
CA ASP A 155 -3.10 -4.02 12.15
C ASP A 155 -2.88 -2.61 12.71
N LEU A 156 -3.93 -1.94 13.18
CA LEU A 156 -3.86 -0.62 13.83
C LEU A 156 -2.95 -0.63 15.06
N LEU A 157 -3.17 -1.55 16.00
CA LEU A 157 -2.36 -1.68 17.22
C LEU A 157 -0.91 -2.06 16.89
N SER A 158 -0.72 -2.94 15.91
CA SER A 158 0.59 -3.38 15.42
C SER A 158 1.40 -2.21 14.86
N ARG A 159 0.79 -1.38 14.00
CA ARG A 159 1.42 -0.17 13.43
C ARG A 159 1.69 0.91 14.48
N ALA A 160 0.79 1.05 15.45
CA ALA A 160 0.99 1.96 16.59
C ALA A 160 2.12 1.50 17.52
N GLY A 161 2.62 0.27 17.38
CA GLY A 161 3.65 -0.31 18.24
C GLY A 161 3.11 -0.86 19.56
N LEU A 162 1.79 -0.98 19.70
CA LEU A 162 1.11 -1.48 20.89
C LEU A 162 1.03 -3.01 20.85
N VAL A 163 2.18 -3.68 20.73
CA VAL A 163 2.28 -5.14 20.49
C VAL A 163 1.61 -5.95 21.61
N LYS A 164 1.77 -5.53 22.86
CA LYS A 164 1.14 -6.20 24.03
C LYS A 164 -0.37 -6.09 23.97
N GLU A 165 -0.90 -4.90 23.69
CA GLU A 165 -2.34 -4.66 23.54
C GLU A 165 -2.89 -5.46 22.35
N ALA A 166 -2.16 -5.52 21.24
CA ALA A 166 -2.55 -6.34 20.08
C ALA A 166 -2.66 -7.83 20.45
N LEU A 167 -1.73 -8.36 21.25
CA LEU A 167 -1.81 -9.74 21.74
C LEU A 167 -2.99 -9.98 22.67
N GLU A 168 -3.22 -9.08 23.63
CA GLU A 168 -4.36 -9.16 24.54
C GLU A 168 -5.68 -9.08 23.78
N PHE A 169 -5.76 -8.22 22.77
CA PHE A 169 -6.90 -8.10 21.88
C PHE A 169 -7.15 -9.40 21.13
N VAL A 170 -6.11 -10.02 20.57
CA VAL A 170 -6.19 -11.33 19.90
C VAL A 170 -6.63 -12.44 20.85
N GLN A 171 -6.17 -12.44 22.10
CA GLN A 171 -6.58 -13.43 23.10
C GLN A 171 -8.06 -13.32 23.50
N LYS A 172 -8.64 -12.12 23.43
CA LYS A 172 -10.04 -11.85 23.73
C LYS A 172 -10.98 -12.10 22.55
N MET A 173 -10.45 -12.38 21.35
CA MET A 173 -11.28 -12.65 20.18
C MET A 173 -12.18 -13.87 20.42
N PRO A 174 -13.49 -13.79 20.14
CA PRO A 174 -14.40 -14.93 20.22
C PRO A 174 -14.21 -15.91 19.05
N ILE A 175 -13.36 -15.57 18.08
CA ILE A 175 -13.08 -16.33 16.86
C ILE A 175 -11.59 -16.60 16.73
N ASN A 176 -11.24 -17.71 16.06
CA ASN A 176 -9.84 -18.08 15.85
C ASN A 176 -9.13 -17.06 14.93
N PRO A 177 -7.99 -16.50 15.35
CA PRO A 177 -7.25 -15.55 14.53
C PRO A 177 -6.65 -16.24 13.30
N ASN A 178 -6.82 -15.62 12.13
CA ASN A 178 -6.23 -16.10 10.89
C ASN A 178 -4.73 -15.76 10.80
N GLN A 179 -4.07 -16.25 9.76
CA GLN A 179 -2.63 -16.09 9.60
C GLN A 179 -2.23 -14.64 9.28
N ILE A 180 -3.13 -13.84 8.69
CA ILE A 180 -2.90 -12.41 8.41
C ILE A 180 -2.75 -11.62 9.72
N ILE A 181 -3.61 -11.90 10.72
CA ILE A 181 -3.54 -11.30 12.06
C ILE A 181 -2.18 -11.61 12.72
N TRP A 182 -1.77 -12.88 12.72
CA TRP A 182 -0.49 -13.28 13.32
C TRP A 182 0.72 -12.67 12.60
N ARG A 183 0.68 -12.58 11.26
CA ARG A 183 1.74 -11.93 10.47
C ARG A 183 1.84 -10.43 10.79
N SER A 184 0.71 -9.74 11.01
CA SER A 184 0.70 -8.33 11.41
C SER A 184 1.42 -8.10 12.74
N ILE A 185 1.18 -8.98 13.72
CA ILE A 185 1.88 -8.94 15.02
C ILE A 185 3.38 -9.22 14.85
N ILE A 186 3.78 -10.21 14.04
CA ILE A 186 5.21 -10.50 13.78
C ILE A 186 5.92 -9.27 13.20
N THR A 187 5.29 -8.59 12.24
CA THR A 187 5.85 -7.35 11.65
C THR A 187 6.04 -6.27 12.71
N ALA A 188 5.09 -6.08 13.62
CA ALA A 188 5.24 -5.15 14.74
C ALA A 188 6.33 -5.57 15.73
N CYS A 189 6.43 -6.86 16.06
CA CYS A 189 7.50 -7.39 16.89
C CYS A 189 8.88 -7.10 16.30
N HIS A 190 9.02 -7.24 14.97
CA HIS A 190 10.25 -6.91 14.27
C HIS A 190 10.59 -5.42 14.37
N ALA A 191 9.61 -4.52 14.18
CA ALA A 191 9.81 -3.08 14.27
C ALA A 191 10.15 -2.58 15.69
N ARG A 192 9.70 -3.30 16.74
CA ARG A 192 9.86 -2.89 18.14
C ARG A 192 10.90 -3.69 18.93
N GLY A 193 11.60 -4.62 18.28
CA GLY A 193 12.64 -5.43 18.91
C GLY A 193 12.14 -6.57 19.79
N GLU A 194 10.84 -6.91 19.72
CA GLU A 194 10.21 -8.03 20.46
C GLU A 194 10.50 -9.38 19.75
N PHE A 195 11.78 -9.64 19.46
CA PHE A 195 12.21 -10.71 18.56
C PHE A 195 11.91 -12.12 19.08
N LYS A 196 11.93 -12.35 20.40
CA LYS A 196 11.61 -13.67 20.99
C LYS A 196 10.16 -14.06 20.75
N LEU A 197 9.25 -13.10 20.89
CA LEU A 197 7.83 -13.29 20.61
C LEU A 197 7.62 -13.53 19.11
N GLY A 198 8.23 -12.70 18.25
CA GLY A 198 8.19 -12.89 16.81
C GLY A 198 8.70 -14.27 16.37
N GLU A 199 9.81 -14.75 16.95
CA GLU A 199 10.37 -16.08 16.70
C GLU A 199 9.37 -17.19 17.06
N SER A 200 8.71 -17.09 18.23
CA SER A 200 7.71 -18.05 18.69
C SER A 200 6.50 -18.14 17.75
N ILE A 201 5.91 -16.99 17.39
CA ILE A 201 4.75 -16.93 16.48
C ILE A 201 5.13 -17.45 15.08
N SER A 202 6.32 -17.07 14.58
CA SER A 202 6.79 -17.50 13.25
C SER A 202 6.97 -19.02 13.17
N LYS A 203 7.52 -19.65 14.22
CA LYS A 203 7.64 -21.11 14.30
C LYS A 203 6.26 -21.79 14.33
N LYS A 204 5.28 -21.21 15.03
CA LYS A 204 3.90 -21.71 15.04
C LYS A 204 3.28 -21.65 13.64
N LEU A 205 3.43 -20.52 12.94
CA LEU A 205 2.92 -20.35 11.58
C LEU A 205 3.57 -21.30 10.57
N ILE A 206 4.89 -21.53 10.68
CA ILE A 206 5.59 -22.50 9.82
C ILE A 206 5.07 -23.93 10.03
N ARG A 207 4.72 -24.30 11.27
CA ARG A 207 4.12 -25.61 11.57
C ARG A 207 2.73 -25.76 10.95
N SER A 208 1.92 -24.68 10.92
CA SER A 208 0.58 -24.70 10.35
C SER A 208 0.54 -24.52 8.83
N GLU A 209 1.47 -23.76 8.26
CA GLU A 209 1.57 -23.47 6.82
C GLU A 209 2.99 -23.78 6.31
N PRO A 210 3.39 -25.06 6.17
CA PRO A 210 4.78 -25.45 5.92
C PRO A 210 5.33 -25.09 4.54
N MET A 211 4.47 -24.65 3.62
CA MET A 211 4.84 -24.23 2.25
C MET A 211 4.67 -22.72 2.04
N GLN A 212 4.33 -21.96 3.09
CA GLN A 212 4.16 -20.52 2.99
C GLN A 212 5.50 -19.78 3.15
N GLU A 213 6.05 -19.32 2.03
CA GLU A 213 7.38 -18.70 1.96
C GLU A 213 7.53 -17.48 2.89
N SER A 214 6.49 -16.65 3.00
CA SER A 214 6.52 -15.41 3.80
C SER A 214 6.85 -15.67 5.27
N ASN A 215 6.43 -16.81 5.82
CA ASN A 215 6.67 -17.17 7.22
C ASN A 215 8.17 -17.46 7.47
N TYR A 216 8.84 -18.10 6.50
CA TYR A 216 10.27 -18.35 6.55
C TYR A 216 11.09 -17.07 6.34
N VAL A 217 10.66 -16.19 5.43
CA VAL A 217 11.29 -14.88 5.22
C VAL A 217 11.23 -14.05 6.50
N LEU A 218 10.09 -13.98 7.18
CA LEU A 218 9.93 -13.26 8.45
C LEU A 218 10.86 -13.83 9.55
N LEU A 219 10.91 -15.16 9.70
CA LEU A 219 11.80 -15.81 10.67
C LEU A 219 13.28 -15.57 10.36
N SER A 220 13.67 -15.65 9.09
CA SER A 220 15.03 -15.38 8.61
C SER A 220 15.43 -13.93 8.94
N ASN A 221 14.52 -12.97 8.75
CA ASN A 221 14.76 -11.56 9.07
C ASN A 221 14.94 -11.33 10.58
N ILE A 222 14.15 -12.01 11.42
CA ILE A 222 14.30 -11.97 12.89
C ILE A 222 15.69 -12.48 13.30
N TYR A 223 16.15 -13.60 12.73
CA TYR A 223 17.48 -14.12 13.04
C TYR A 223 18.60 -13.19 12.58
N ALA A 224 18.44 -12.52 11.43
CA ALA A 224 19.39 -11.51 10.98
C ALA A 224 19.49 -10.33 11.98
N LYS A 225 18.36 -9.80 12.44
CA LYS A 225 18.33 -8.73 13.47
C LYS A 225 18.94 -9.17 14.82
N LEU A 226 18.83 -10.45 15.16
CA LEU A 226 19.45 -11.04 16.36
C LEU A 226 20.93 -11.43 16.17
N LEU A 227 21.53 -11.15 15.00
CA LEU A 227 22.89 -11.56 14.63
C LEU A 227 23.11 -13.09 14.73
N ARG A 228 22.05 -13.88 14.55
CA ARG A 228 22.08 -15.35 14.58
C ARG A 228 22.21 -15.89 13.16
N TRP A 229 23.34 -15.61 12.51
CA TRP A 229 23.58 -15.92 11.11
C TRP A 229 23.44 -17.42 10.78
N GLU A 230 23.93 -18.31 11.64
CA GLU A 230 23.78 -19.76 11.46
C GLU A 230 22.30 -20.19 11.36
N LYS A 231 21.43 -19.65 12.24
CA LYS A 231 20.00 -19.94 12.18
C LYS A 231 19.34 -19.33 10.95
N LYS A 232 19.77 -18.13 10.53
CA LYS A 232 19.29 -17.49 9.29
C LYS A 232 19.62 -18.38 8.09
N THR A 233 20.85 -18.88 7.99
CA THR A 233 21.29 -19.77 6.90
C THR A 233 20.49 -21.07 6.90
N LYS A 234 20.32 -21.73 8.05
CA LYS A 234 19.46 -22.92 8.18
C LYS A 234 18.03 -22.69 7.69
N VAL A 235 17.45 -21.52 7.97
CA VAL A 235 16.11 -21.16 7.47
C VAL A 235 16.10 -21.05 5.94
N ARG A 236 17.16 -20.50 5.32
CA ARG A 236 17.28 -20.39 3.86
C ARG A 236 17.48 -21.75 3.21
N GLU A 237 18.34 -22.60 3.78
CA GLU A 237 18.51 -23.99 3.32
C GLU A 237 17.18 -24.77 3.37
N MET A 238 16.39 -24.60 4.44
CA MET A 238 15.05 -25.18 4.51
C MET A 238 14.10 -24.66 3.43
N MET A 239 14.22 -23.39 3.02
CA MET A 239 13.44 -22.85 1.91
C MET A 239 13.86 -23.51 0.60
N ASP A 240 15.17 -23.60 0.34
CA ASP A 240 15.73 -24.17 -0.88
C ASP A 240 15.37 -25.65 -1.03
N LEU A 241 15.48 -26.44 0.05
CA LEU A 241 15.09 -27.85 0.09
C LEU A 241 13.60 -28.09 -0.23
N LYS A 242 12.75 -27.11 0.06
CA LYS A 242 11.31 -27.16 -0.23
C LYS A 242 10.96 -26.52 -1.58
N GLY A 243 11.95 -26.07 -2.35
CA GLY A 243 11.76 -25.37 -3.62
C GLY A 243 11.11 -24.00 -3.50
N MET A 244 11.11 -23.39 -2.30
CA MET A 244 10.52 -22.08 -2.05
C MET A 244 11.48 -20.98 -2.52
N LYS A 245 10.97 -19.98 -3.26
CA LYS A 245 11.79 -18.89 -3.78
C LYS A 245 11.24 -17.55 -3.34
N LYS A 246 12.05 -16.77 -2.62
CA LYS A 246 11.68 -15.41 -2.24
C LYS A 246 11.32 -14.60 -3.49
N ILE A 247 10.09 -14.10 -3.55
CA ILE A 247 9.63 -13.15 -4.56
C ILE A 247 10.55 -11.89 -4.51
N PRO A 248 11.22 -11.54 -5.61
CA PRO A 248 12.03 -10.32 -5.65
C PRO A 248 11.14 -9.08 -5.56
N GLY A 249 11.65 -8.04 -4.91
CA GLY A 249 10.99 -6.74 -4.95
C GLY A 249 11.17 -6.11 -6.33
N SER A 250 10.06 -5.77 -6.98
CA SER A 250 10.04 -5.07 -8.26
C SER A 250 9.17 -3.83 -8.19
N THR A 251 9.56 -2.83 -8.97
CA THR A 251 8.82 -1.58 -9.13
C THR A 251 8.45 -1.42 -10.59
N MET A 252 7.16 -1.27 -10.86
CA MET A 252 6.64 -1.03 -12.20
C MET A 252 6.30 0.45 -12.40
N ILE A 253 6.44 0.91 -13.62
CA ILE A 253 6.04 2.23 -14.09
C ILE A 253 5.40 2.13 -15.47
N GLU A 254 4.36 2.93 -15.69
CA GLU A 254 3.77 3.16 -17.02
C GLU A 254 4.28 4.50 -17.57
N LEU A 255 4.93 4.47 -18.73
CA LEU A 255 5.30 5.68 -19.49
C LEU A 255 4.92 5.49 -20.95
N ASN A 256 4.23 6.48 -21.55
CA ASN A 256 3.81 6.45 -22.96
C ASN A 256 3.05 5.16 -23.36
N ASN A 257 2.18 4.65 -22.47
CA ASN A 257 1.44 3.39 -22.61
C ASN A 257 2.31 2.12 -22.67
N GLU A 258 3.56 2.19 -22.24
CA GLU A 258 4.45 1.04 -22.07
C GLU A 258 4.74 0.80 -20.60
N MET A 259 4.74 -0.47 -20.21
CA MET A 259 5.06 -0.91 -18.86
C MET A 259 6.53 -1.27 -18.74
N TYR A 260 7.21 -0.66 -17.78
CA TYR A 260 8.59 -0.95 -17.43
C TYR A 260 8.63 -1.53 -16.02
N GLU A 261 9.31 -2.66 -15.84
CA GLU A 261 9.52 -3.28 -14.55
C GLU A 261 11.01 -3.29 -14.21
N PHE A 262 11.34 -2.83 -13.01
CA PHE A 262 12.71 -2.83 -12.50
C PHE A 262 12.80 -3.71 -11.27
N VAL A 263 13.89 -4.47 -11.17
CA VAL A 263 14.29 -5.20 -9.95
C VAL A 263 15.54 -4.56 -9.33
N ALA A 264 15.86 -4.91 -8.09
CA ALA A 264 17.04 -4.37 -7.44
C ALA A 264 18.32 -4.74 -8.22
N GLY A 265 19.15 -3.74 -8.52
CA GLY A 265 20.39 -3.91 -9.30
C GLY A 265 20.17 -4.25 -10.79
N ASP A 266 18.96 -4.05 -11.33
CA ASP A 266 18.67 -4.30 -12.73
C ASP A 266 19.56 -3.47 -13.66
N LYS A 267 20.08 -4.11 -14.71
CA LYS A 267 20.90 -3.50 -15.77
C LYS A 267 20.47 -3.93 -17.17
N SER A 268 19.33 -4.62 -17.28
CA SER A 268 18.83 -5.19 -18.55
C SER A 268 18.27 -4.13 -19.51
N HIS A 269 17.88 -2.96 -18.99
CA HIS A 269 17.29 -1.89 -19.77
C HIS A 269 18.28 -1.24 -20.74
N ASN A 270 17.82 -0.82 -21.92
CA ASN A 270 18.68 -0.20 -22.95
C ASN A 270 19.34 1.11 -22.49
N GLN A 271 18.64 1.89 -21.66
CA GLN A 271 19.12 3.13 -21.01
C GLN A 271 19.83 2.87 -19.67
N SER A 272 20.24 1.64 -19.36
CA SER A 272 20.83 1.27 -18.06
C SER A 272 21.95 2.23 -17.65
N LYS A 273 22.88 2.56 -18.55
CA LYS A 273 23.97 3.52 -18.25
C LYS A 273 23.44 4.88 -17.79
N GLN A 274 22.52 5.48 -18.52
CA GLN A 274 21.94 6.78 -18.18
C GLN A 274 21.14 6.73 -16.88
N ILE A 275 20.42 5.62 -16.62
CA ILE A 275 19.66 5.44 -15.38
C ILE A 275 20.60 5.47 -14.18
N TYR A 276 21.73 4.74 -14.21
CA TYR A 276 22.69 4.75 -13.11
C TYR A 276 23.41 6.10 -12.96
N GLU A 277 23.71 6.80 -14.05
CA GLU A 277 24.24 8.18 -13.99
C GLU A 277 23.26 9.14 -13.31
N MET A 278 21.96 9.03 -13.64
CA MET A 278 20.90 9.80 -12.97
C MET A 278 20.73 9.38 -11.51
N MET A 279 20.87 8.09 -11.18
CA MET A 279 20.87 7.67 -9.79
C MET A 279 22.02 8.34 -9.03
N ASP A 280 23.21 8.47 -9.64
CA ASP A 280 24.41 9.01 -8.96
C ASP A 280 24.27 10.51 -8.71
N GLU A 281 23.65 11.23 -9.65
CA GLU A 281 23.19 12.60 -9.42
C GLU A 281 22.16 12.66 -8.30
N MET A 282 21.07 11.89 -8.41
CA MET A 282 19.97 11.87 -7.46
C MET A 282 20.46 11.58 -6.04
N GLY A 283 21.33 10.58 -5.87
CA GLY A 283 21.95 10.20 -4.61
C GLY A 283 22.78 11.33 -3.99
N ARG A 284 23.58 12.03 -4.79
CA ARG A 284 24.36 13.19 -4.31
C ARG A 284 23.46 14.34 -3.88
N GLU A 285 22.43 14.67 -4.66
CA GLU A 285 21.55 15.80 -4.36
C GLU A 285 20.69 15.55 -3.12
N ILE A 286 20.14 14.34 -2.94
CA ILE A 286 19.39 14.04 -1.72
C ILE A 286 20.28 13.98 -0.48
N LYS A 287 21.52 13.46 -0.59
CA LYS A 287 22.50 13.49 0.52
C LYS A 287 22.83 14.94 0.92
N ARG A 288 23.03 15.84 -0.04
CA ARG A 288 23.20 17.29 0.22
C ARG A 288 21.98 17.93 0.89
N ALA A 289 20.78 17.44 0.55
CA ALA A 289 19.54 17.89 1.17
C ALA A 289 19.29 17.30 2.58
N GLY A 290 20.16 16.41 3.07
CA GLY A 290 20.12 15.83 4.42
C GLY A 290 19.56 14.40 4.49
N TYR A 291 19.42 13.70 3.37
CA TYR A 291 19.08 12.27 3.37
C TYR A 291 20.24 11.44 3.93
N VAL A 292 19.91 10.54 4.87
CA VAL A 292 20.83 9.55 5.44
C VAL A 292 20.27 8.16 5.15
N PRO A 293 21.04 7.25 4.51
CA PRO A 293 20.60 5.89 4.27
C PRO A 293 20.34 5.11 5.56
N THR A 294 19.24 4.34 5.60
CA THR A 294 18.90 3.54 6.79
C THR A 294 19.58 2.17 6.74
N THR A 295 20.91 2.11 6.89
CA THR A 295 21.71 0.87 6.75
C THR A 295 21.29 -0.25 7.72
N SER A 296 20.70 0.11 8.86
CA SER A 296 20.14 -0.85 9.83
C SER A 296 19.04 -1.75 9.23
N GLN A 297 18.42 -1.37 8.11
CA GLN A 297 17.43 -2.18 7.39
C GLN A 297 18.06 -3.26 6.50
N VAL A 298 19.37 -3.19 6.24
CA VAL A 298 20.07 -4.19 5.45
C VAL A 298 20.38 -5.41 6.33
N LEU A 299 19.68 -6.50 6.05
CA LEU A 299 19.76 -7.75 6.82
C LEU A 299 20.87 -8.69 6.30
N LEU A 300 21.91 -8.11 5.68
CA LEU A 300 23.08 -8.81 5.17
C LEU A 300 24.26 -8.57 6.11
N ASP A 301 25.10 -9.59 6.24
CA ASP A 301 26.35 -9.52 7.01
C ASP A 301 27.46 -9.02 6.08
N ILE A 302 27.43 -7.72 5.82
CA ILE A 302 28.35 -6.98 4.92
C ILE A 302 28.75 -5.68 5.63
N ASP A 303 29.79 -5.01 5.15
CA ASP A 303 30.21 -3.74 5.72
C ASP A 303 29.19 -2.61 5.48
N GLU A 304 29.36 -1.47 6.16
CA GLU A 304 28.40 -0.36 6.06
C GLU A 304 28.36 0.28 4.67
N GLU A 305 29.46 0.28 3.92
CA GLU A 305 29.52 0.84 2.56
C GLU A 305 28.71 -0.04 1.60
N ASP A 306 28.88 -1.36 1.68
CA ASP A 306 28.11 -2.34 0.92
C ASP A 306 26.61 -2.31 1.30
N LYS A 307 26.27 -1.99 2.57
CA LYS A 307 24.87 -1.76 2.96
C LYS A 307 24.28 -0.53 2.28
N GLU A 308 25.03 0.58 2.23
CA GLU A 308 24.59 1.77 1.50
C GLU A 308 24.39 1.47 0.02
N ASP A 309 25.34 0.79 -0.63
CA ASP A 309 25.24 0.40 -2.04
C ASP A 309 24.04 -0.52 -2.30
N ALA A 310 23.76 -1.47 -1.39
CA ALA A 310 22.59 -2.34 -1.49
C ALA A 310 21.27 -1.53 -1.45
N LEU A 311 21.14 -0.56 -0.55
CA LEU A 311 19.98 0.33 -0.46
C LEU A 311 19.84 1.25 -1.66
N TYR A 312 20.98 1.67 -2.20
CA TYR A 312 21.04 2.55 -3.35
C TYR A 312 20.46 1.87 -4.61
N ARG A 313 20.70 0.57 -4.77
CA ARG A 313 20.26 -0.23 -5.92
C ARG A 313 18.83 -0.76 -5.83
N HIS A 314 18.02 -0.27 -4.89
CA HIS A 314 16.61 -0.67 -4.80
C HIS A 314 15.80 -0.26 -6.04
N SER A 315 14.85 -1.10 -6.45
CA SER A 315 14.07 -0.91 -7.69
C SER A 315 13.27 0.39 -7.71
N GLU A 316 12.84 0.90 -6.55
CA GLU A 316 12.15 2.18 -6.42
C GLU A 316 13.02 3.34 -6.91
N LYS A 317 14.30 3.38 -6.50
CA LYS A 317 15.25 4.44 -6.89
C LYS A 317 15.58 4.34 -8.37
N ILE A 318 15.75 3.13 -8.90
CA ILE A 318 15.96 2.88 -10.34
C ILE A 318 14.76 3.40 -11.15
N ALA A 319 13.53 3.04 -10.76
CA ALA A 319 12.32 3.46 -11.46
C ALA A 319 12.11 4.98 -11.40
N ILE A 320 12.41 5.63 -10.27
CA ILE A 320 12.37 7.09 -10.14
C ILE A 320 13.40 7.75 -11.07
N ALA A 321 14.64 7.27 -11.08
CA ALA A 321 15.69 7.81 -11.94
C ALA A 321 15.31 7.68 -13.43
N PHE A 322 14.81 6.52 -13.84
CA PHE A 322 14.24 6.31 -15.18
C PHE A 322 13.11 7.29 -15.50
N SER A 323 12.23 7.57 -14.55
CA SER A 323 11.13 8.54 -14.72
C SER A 323 11.64 9.97 -14.90
N LEU A 324 12.60 10.39 -14.09
CA LEU A 324 13.19 11.74 -14.15
C LEU A 324 13.89 11.98 -15.49
N LEU A 325 14.53 10.96 -16.05
CA LEU A 325 15.18 11.03 -17.36
C LEU A 325 14.19 11.16 -18.52
N ASN A 326 13.07 10.45 -18.44
CA ASN A 326 12.17 10.27 -19.58
C ASN A 326 10.90 11.12 -19.52
N THR A 327 10.76 12.02 -18.54
CA THR A 327 9.58 12.88 -18.43
C THR A 327 9.95 14.34 -18.15
N PRO A 328 9.22 15.32 -18.72
CA PRO A 328 9.47 16.74 -18.47
C PRO A 328 9.33 17.11 -16.98
N PRO A 329 10.04 18.13 -16.47
CA PRO A 329 9.88 18.64 -15.11
C PRO A 329 8.41 18.94 -14.76
N GLY A 330 8.02 18.72 -13.50
CA GLY A 330 6.64 18.92 -13.02
C GLY A 330 5.62 17.79 -13.29
N THR A 331 5.88 16.89 -14.26
CA THR A 331 5.05 15.69 -14.48
C THR A 331 4.98 14.80 -13.22
N PRO A 332 3.80 14.34 -12.76
CA PRO A 332 3.75 13.39 -11.64
C PRO A 332 4.37 12.03 -12.00
N ILE A 333 5.13 11.44 -11.07
CA ILE A 333 5.70 10.09 -11.22
C ILE A 333 4.79 9.10 -10.49
N ARG A 334 4.37 8.02 -11.14
CA ARG A 334 3.51 6.99 -10.54
C ARG A 334 4.19 5.64 -10.60
N LEU A 335 4.36 5.00 -9.44
CA LEU A 335 5.06 3.73 -9.28
C LEU A 335 4.17 2.72 -8.61
N VAL A 336 4.28 1.46 -9.03
CA VAL A 336 3.63 0.32 -8.37
C VAL A 336 4.70 -0.62 -7.85
N LYS A 337 4.75 -0.82 -6.53
CA LYS A 337 5.64 -1.76 -5.87
C LYS A 337 4.90 -3.05 -5.58
N ASN A 338 5.47 -4.17 -5.99
CA ASN A 338 4.90 -5.51 -5.75
C ASN A 338 5.03 -5.98 -4.29
N LEU A 339 5.72 -5.22 -3.43
CA LEU A 339 5.97 -5.44 -2.00
C LEU A 339 5.69 -4.14 -1.24
N ARG A 340 5.75 -4.18 0.08
CA ARG A 340 5.77 -2.95 0.89
C ARG A 340 7.06 -2.17 0.63
N VAL A 341 6.97 -0.86 0.45
CA VAL A 341 8.14 0.03 0.29
C VAL A 341 9.01 -0.06 1.55
N CYS A 342 10.33 -0.04 1.44
CA CYS A 342 11.18 -0.05 2.64
C CYS A 342 11.36 1.37 3.22
N GLU A 343 11.74 1.45 4.50
CA GLU A 343 11.91 2.73 5.21
C GLU A 343 12.88 3.68 4.49
N ASP A 344 13.98 3.12 3.99
CA ASP A 344 14.99 3.87 3.25
C ASP A 344 14.44 4.45 1.94
N CYS A 345 13.76 3.63 1.11
CA CYS A 345 13.17 4.10 -0.14
C CYS A 345 12.06 5.12 0.11
N HIS A 346 11.26 4.95 1.17
CA HIS A 346 10.25 5.92 1.55
C HIS A 346 10.90 7.26 1.94
N SER A 347 11.96 7.22 2.75
CA SER A 347 12.74 8.42 3.12
C SER A 347 13.37 9.08 1.90
N ALA A 348 14.09 8.32 1.07
CA ALA A 348 14.70 8.81 -0.16
C ALA A 348 13.66 9.47 -1.08
N THR A 349 12.49 8.84 -1.27
CA THR A 349 11.43 9.40 -2.12
C THR A 349 10.90 10.74 -1.61
N LYS A 350 10.83 10.95 -0.28
CA LYS A 350 10.55 12.28 0.29
C LYS A 350 11.58 13.30 -0.19
N PHE A 351 12.87 13.03 0.01
CA PHE A 351 13.92 13.96 -0.42
C PHE A 351 13.94 14.20 -1.93
N ILE A 352 13.76 13.16 -2.74
CA ILE A 352 13.68 13.27 -4.20
C ILE A 352 12.51 14.19 -4.59
N SER A 353 11.31 13.99 -4.01
CA SER A 353 10.14 14.82 -4.29
C SER A 353 10.40 16.31 -4.03
N LYS A 354 11.18 16.62 -2.98
CA LYS A 354 11.57 17.99 -2.60
C LYS A 354 12.64 18.57 -3.53
N VAL A 355 13.71 17.82 -3.77
CA VAL A 355 14.89 18.28 -4.53
C VAL A 355 14.54 18.49 -6.01
N TYR A 356 13.82 17.55 -6.61
CA TYR A 356 13.47 17.60 -8.03
C TYR A 356 12.12 18.29 -8.29
N ASN A 357 11.43 18.77 -7.25
CA ASN A 357 10.09 19.37 -7.32
C ASN A 357 9.11 18.48 -8.10
N ARG A 358 8.96 17.24 -7.64
CA ARG A 358 8.13 16.21 -8.27
C ARG A 358 7.09 15.70 -7.29
N GLU A 359 5.86 15.60 -7.76
CA GLU A 359 4.87 14.75 -7.10
C GLU A 359 5.17 13.29 -7.46
N ILE A 360 5.39 12.45 -6.44
CA ILE A 360 5.67 11.02 -6.64
C ILE A 360 4.59 10.25 -5.89
N VAL A 361 3.87 9.39 -6.60
CA VAL A 361 2.84 8.51 -6.04
C VAL A 361 3.36 7.09 -6.10
N VAL A 362 3.50 6.44 -4.95
CA VAL A 362 3.91 5.03 -4.87
C VAL A 362 2.78 4.21 -4.29
N ARG A 363 2.24 3.30 -5.09
CA ARG A 363 1.31 2.25 -4.64
C ARG A 363 2.14 1.06 -4.17
N ASP A 364 2.02 0.69 -2.91
CA ASP A 364 2.51 -0.59 -2.41
C ASP A 364 1.37 -1.61 -2.27
N ARG A 365 1.63 -2.78 -1.68
CA ARG A 365 0.59 -3.82 -1.49
C ARG A 365 -0.62 -3.37 -0.68
N ASN A 366 -0.45 -2.38 0.19
CA ASN A 366 -1.42 -2.05 1.23
C ASN A 366 -2.03 -0.66 1.03
N ARG A 367 -1.28 0.28 0.44
CA ARG A 367 -1.67 1.69 0.39
C ARG A 367 -0.93 2.48 -0.70
N PHE A 368 -1.39 3.70 -0.91
CA PHE A 368 -0.70 4.75 -1.63
C PHE A 368 0.10 5.64 -0.68
N HIS A 369 1.25 6.06 -1.18
CA HIS A 369 2.13 7.06 -0.59
C HIS A 369 2.23 8.23 -1.57
N HIS A 370 1.74 9.40 -1.17
CA HIS A 370 1.81 10.61 -1.99
C HIS A 370 2.93 11.49 -1.46
N PHE A 371 4.03 11.57 -2.19
CA PHE A 371 5.21 12.35 -1.84
C PHE A 371 5.16 13.69 -2.56
N LYS A 372 5.17 14.77 -1.79
CA LYS A 372 5.17 16.14 -2.30
C LYS A 372 5.95 17.04 -1.34
N ASN A 373 6.89 17.81 -1.88
CA ASN A 373 7.68 18.77 -1.11
C ASN A 373 8.37 18.18 0.13
N GLY A 374 8.80 16.92 0.09
CA GLY A 374 9.48 16.27 1.22
C GLY A 374 8.56 15.65 2.25
N VAL A 375 7.24 15.65 2.04
CA VAL A 375 6.26 15.07 2.95
C VAL A 375 5.53 13.94 2.23
N CYS A 376 5.17 12.89 2.98
CA CYS A 376 4.31 11.81 2.50
C CYS A 376 2.91 11.92 3.12
N SER A 377 1.85 11.58 2.37
CA SER A 377 0.48 11.51 2.89
C SER A 377 0.31 10.60 4.11
N CYS A 378 1.22 9.63 4.31
CA CYS A 378 1.19 8.75 5.47
C CYS A 378 1.67 9.39 6.78
N LYS A 379 2.29 10.58 6.74
CA LYS A 379 2.88 11.26 7.91
C LYS A 379 3.86 10.37 8.70
N ASP A 380 4.61 9.52 7.99
CA ASP A 380 5.53 8.52 8.54
C ASP A 380 4.86 7.47 9.45
N PHE A 381 3.52 7.36 9.38
CA PHE A 381 2.74 6.28 9.99
C PHE A 381 2.29 5.29 8.92
N TRP A 382 3.07 4.24 8.68
CA TRP A 382 2.77 3.28 7.62
C TRP A 382 3.30 1.88 7.85
#